data_AF-A0A0T5NNH6-F1
#
_entry.id   AF-A0A0T5NNH6-F1
#
_cell.length_a   1.000
_cell.length_b   1.000
_cell.length_c   1.000
_cell.angle_alpha   90.00
_cell.angle_beta   90.00
_cell.angle_gamma   90.00
#
_symmetry.space_group_name_H-M   'P 1'
#
loop_
_entity.id
_entity.type
_entity.pdbx_description
1 polymer ?
#
loop_
_entity_poly.entity_id
_entity_poly.type
_entity_poly.pdbx_seq_one_letter_code
_entity_poly.pdbx_strand_id
1 'polypeptide(L)'
;LEATRRVDRGVVHYPAATREVYAAKEEGRAPRERERVGADLTRTLAEIANTRTVYHSLAVEASRETSEVRGAREDIAAALFRAGEVLAHGGQVDRTGDVYMAEDQSFEDLRSLYAEKLARVQGMIAEKPDAERPVLEKRLIEIQTQVQHMQPLGLRSSTLSEPPSEGGIYSEANIDASQRERLVEPDLRSRIDAALHGTRISTSEVVARIETGASNAALEHQWIADDLSKVAEARDLNLERRADLEQARDILNDVHVVLGTLLERENVLRRDGVMEEEPISERFHYHRDAVRAMEGTIRQEMRADGLTAQQIEDRDWEVVSRAERRIETEQRAYLEAHPDLLARPGDVIDRSEPYRETITDAARASEITREVDRIMEGRDVRTPVAYAVTDDLRARYPDMPSHLARGLGATYAAVV
;
A
#
# COMPACT_ATOMS: atom_id res chain seq x y z
N LEU A 1 -9.50 -28.49 26.42
CA LEU A 1 -9.79 -27.62 25.26
C LEU A 1 -11.22 -27.14 25.36
N GLU A 2 -11.45 -25.89 25.78
CA GLU A 2 -12.82 -25.38 25.89
C GLU A 2 -13.35 -24.90 24.52
N ALA A 3 -13.60 -25.86 23.63
CA ALA A 3 -14.33 -25.63 22.39
C ALA A 3 -15.83 -25.48 22.71
N THR A 4 -16.20 -24.33 23.29
CA THR A 4 -17.56 -24.07 23.79
C THR A 4 -18.57 -23.92 22.65
N ARG A 5 -18.14 -23.44 21.48
CA ARG A 5 -18.99 -23.34 20.30
C ARG A 5 -19.06 -24.68 19.58
N ARG A 6 -20.22 -24.93 18.99
CA ARG A 6 -20.47 -26.12 18.16
C ARG A 6 -19.52 -26.15 16.95
N VAL A 7 -19.26 -25.00 16.34
CA VAL A 7 -18.36 -24.87 15.18
C VAL A 7 -16.91 -25.15 15.53
N ASP A 8 -16.41 -24.69 16.68
CA ASP A 8 -15.03 -24.96 17.14
C ASP A 8 -14.78 -26.46 17.42
N ARG A 9 -15.87 -27.21 17.61
CA ARG A 9 -15.88 -28.67 17.77
C ARG A 9 -16.10 -29.42 16.46
N GLY A 10 -16.17 -28.76 15.31
CA GLY A 10 -16.43 -29.43 14.03
C GLY A 10 -17.90 -29.74 13.76
N VAL A 11 -18.84 -29.16 14.50
CA VAL A 11 -20.28 -29.41 14.30
C VAL A 11 -20.83 -28.49 13.20
N VAL A 12 -21.12 -29.08 12.05
CA VAL A 12 -21.63 -28.39 10.85
C VAL A 12 -23.14 -28.15 10.86
N HIS A 13 -23.88 -28.68 11.84
CA HIS A 13 -25.34 -28.58 11.92
C HIS A 13 -25.79 -27.46 12.87
N TYR A 14 -26.89 -26.81 12.52
CA TYR A 14 -27.64 -25.95 13.44
C TYR A 14 -28.22 -26.79 14.60
N PRO A 15 -28.35 -26.20 15.80
CA PRO A 15 -29.03 -26.88 16.91
C PRO A 15 -30.48 -27.22 16.53
N ALA A 16 -31.01 -28.28 17.13
CA ALA A 16 -32.41 -28.64 17.01
C ALA A 16 -33.30 -27.47 17.42
N ALA A 17 -34.42 -27.27 16.71
CA ALA A 17 -35.39 -26.24 17.08
C ALA A 17 -35.99 -26.56 18.46
N THR A 18 -36.30 -25.54 19.27
CA THR A 18 -36.84 -25.72 20.62
C THR A 18 -38.05 -26.68 20.66
N ARG A 19 -38.95 -26.59 19.68
CA ARG A 19 -40.09 -27.51 19.50
C ARG A 19 -39.69 -28.98 19.34
N GLU A 20 -38.60 -29.24 18.62
CA GLU A 20 -38.07 -30.59 18.36
C GLU A 20 -37.35 -31.13 19.60
N VAL A 21 -36.73 -30.25 20.39
CA VAL A 21 -36.12 -30.64 21.67
C VAL A 21 -37.19 -31.14 22.66
N TYR A 22 -38.34 -30.46 22.75
CA TYR A 22 -39.44 -30.90 23.60
C TYR A 22 -40.11 -32.18 23.06
N ALA A 23 -40.38 -32.27 21.75
CA ALA A 23 -40.96 -33.47 21.14
C ALA A 23 -40.05 -34.70 21.29
N ALA A 24 -38.75 -34.55 21.06
CA ALA A 24 -37.78 -35.63 21.24
C ALA A 24 -37.69 -36.13 22.70
N LYS A 25 -37.83 -35.21 23.67
CA LYS A 25 -37.86 -35.52 25.10
C LYS A 25 -39.11 -36.32 25.49
N GLU A 26 -40.28 -35.98 24.94
CA GLU A 26 -41.52 -36.75 25.15
C GLU A 26 -41.47 -38.14 24.50
N GLU A 27 -40.80 -38.25 23.36
CA GLU A 27 -40.63 -39.49 22.60
C GLU A 27 -39.42 -40.35 23.07
N GLY A 28 -38.66 -39.89 24.08
CA GLY A 28 -37.49 -40.61 24.61
C GLY A 28 -36.33 -40.77 23.62
N ARG A 29 -36.23 -39.88 22.63
CA ARG A 29 -35.23 -39.91 21.55
C ARG A 29 -34.33 -38.67 21.58
N ALA A 30 -33.23 -38.72 20.84
CA ALA A 30 -32.37 -37.54 20.65
C ALA A 30 -33.04 -36.50 19.72
N PRO A 31 -32.89 -35.19 20.00
CA PRO A 31 -33.37 -34.12 19.12
C PRO A 31 -32.68 -34.16 17.76
N ARG A 32 -33.43 -34.02 16.66
CA ARG A 32 -32.85 -33.94 15.32
C ARG A 32 -32.27 -32.56 15.03
N GLU A 33 -30.98 -32.55 14.70
CA GLU A 33 -30.26 -31.35 14.31
C GLU A 33 -30.66 -30.90 12.89
N ARG A 34 -30.45 -29.61 12.60
CA ARG A 34 -30.84 -29.01 11.32
C ARG A 34 -29.62 -28.84 10.44
N GLU A 35 -29.73 -29.27 9.19
CA GLU A 35 -28.65 -29.13 8.21
C GLU A 35 -28.39 -27.66 7.87
N ARG A 36 -27.09 -27.31 7.76
CA ARG A 36 -26.64 -26.05 7.14
C ARG A 36 -26.42 -26.34 5.66
N VAL A 37 -26.91 -25.47 4.78
CA VAL A 37 -26.78 -25.62 3.32
C VAL A 37 -26.29 -24.32 2.69
N GLY A 38 -25.70 -24.42 1.49
CA GLY A 38 -25.26 -23.26 0.71
C GLY A 38 -24.22 -22.40 1.44
N ALA A 39 -24.39 -21.07 1.38
CA ALA A 39 -23.43 -20.10 1.94
C ALA A 39 -23.19 -20.27 3.44
N ASP A 40 -24.20 -20.71 4.20
CA ASP A 40 -24.07 -20.96 5.63
C ASP A 40 -23.16 -22.17 5.93
N LEU A 41 -23.26 -23.22 5.12
CA LEU A 41 -22.37 -24.39 5.22
C LEU A 41 -20.94 -24.00 4.83
N THR A 42 -20.77 -23.27 3.73
CA THR A 42 -19.46 -22.79 3.26
C THR A 42 -18.75 -21.97 4.33
N ARG A 43 -19.46 -21.02 4.95
CA ARG A 43 -18.94 -20.20 6.05
C ARG A 43 -18.58 -21.04 7.28
N THR A 44 -19.44 -21.96 7.70
CA THR A 44 -19.15 -22.84 8.85
C THR A 44 -17.97 -23.78 8.59
N LEU A 45 -17.81 -24.30 7.37
CA LEU A 45 -16.64 -25.10 7.00
C LEU A 45 -15.35 -24.28 6.99
N ALA A 46 -15.41 -23.02 6.56
CA ALA A 46 -14.27 -22.10 6.63
C ALA A 46 -13.86 -21.78 8.08
N GLU A 47 -14.84 -21.60 8.98
CA GLU A 47 -14.61 -21.41 10.42
C GLU A 47 -13.97 -22.65 11.07
N ILE A 48 -14.42 -23.85 10.72
CA ILE A 48 -13.84 -25.12 11.19
C ILE A 48 -12.40 -25.29 10.68
N ALA A 49 -12.15 -24.96 9.40
CA ALA A 49 -10.81 -25.00 8.82
C ALA A 49 -9.86 -23.99 9.49
N ASN A 50 -10.36 -22.80 9.84
CA ASN A 50 -9.59 -21.82 10.61
C ASN A 50 -9.26 -22.34 12.02
N THR A 51 -10.23 -22.96 12.69
CA THR A 51 -10.03 -23.57 14.03
C THR A 51 -8.95 -24.66 13.99
N ARG A 52 -8.94 -25.49 12.94
CA ARG A 52 -7.87 -26.46 12.70
C ARG A 52 -6.49 -25.80 12.65
N THR A 53 -6.34 -24.75 11.85
CA THR A 53 -5.06 -24.03 11.69
C THR A 53 -4.57 -23.48 13.02
N VAL A 54 -5.50 -22.93 13.82
CA VAL A 54 -5.21 -22.43 15.17
C VAL A 54 -4.70 -23.54 16.08
N TYR A 55 -5.38 -24.70 16.14
CA TYR A 55 -4.91 -25.82 16.97
C TYR A 55 -3.53 -26.35 16.56
N HIS A 56 -3.23 -26.44 15.26
CA HIS A 56 -1.87 -26.82 14.83
C HIS A 56 -0.82 -25.76 15.20
N SER A 57 -1.13 -24.48 15.05
CA SER A 57 -0.18 -23.40 15.40
C SER A 57 0.13 -23.39 16.90
N LEU A 58 -0.88 -23.58 17.75
CA LEU A 58 -0.72 -23.67 19.20
C LEU A 58 0.02 -24.95 19.62
N ALA A 59 -0.15 -26.05 18.88
CA ALA A 59 0.62 -27.27 19.13
C ALA A 59 2.12 -27.07 18.86
N VAL A 60 2.46 -26.38 17.77
CA VAL A 60 3.84 -26.03 17.43
C VAL A 60 4.43 -25.13 18.50
N GLU A 61 3.67 -24.14 18.99
CA GLU A 61 4.11 -23.22 20.02
C GLU A 61 4.27 -23.88 21.39
N ALA A 62 3.31 -24.71 21.81
CA ALA A 62 3.42 -25.49 23.03
C ALA A 62 4.60 -26.49 23.00
N SER A 63 5.08 -26.84 21.79
CA SER A 63 6.29 -27.65 21.60
C SER A 63 7.60 -26.84 21.63
N ARG A 64 7.54 -25.51 21.57
CA ARG A 64 8.71 -24.62 21.56
C ARG A 64 9.08 -24.18 22.99
N GLU A 65 10.09 -24.87 23.54
CA GLU A 65 11.20 -24.41 24.42
C GLU A 65 11.46 -25.00 25.83
N THR A 66 12.78 -25.22 26.02
CA THR A 66 13.69 -25.22 27.18
C THR A 66 13.33 -25.91 28.51
N SER A 67 14.16 -26.91 28.83
CA SER A 67 14.45 -27.74 30.03
C SER A 67 13.66 -27.64 31.37
N GLU A 68 12.89 -26.61 31.68
CA GLU A 68 12.37 -26.39 33.06
C GLU A 68 10.89 -26.77 33.26
N VAL A 69 10.07 -26.88 32.20
CA VAL A 69 8.65 -27.29 32.30
C VAL A 69 8.25 -28.27 31.17
N ARG A 70 9.03 -29.35 31.02
CA ARG A 70 8.95 -30.25 29.87
C ARG A 70 7.69 -31.14 29.84
N GLY A 71 7.20 -31.60 30.99
CA GLY A 71 6.12 -32.60 31.05
C GLY A 71 4.73 -32.08 30.69
N ALA A 72 4.28 -30.97 31.32
CA ALA A 72 2.90 -30.51 31.19
C ALA A 72 2.57 -29.85 29.83
N ARG A 73 3.57 -29.29 29.13
CA ARG A 73 3.37 -28.61 27.84
C ARG A 73 3.49 -29.53 26.62
N GLU A 74 4.31 -30.59 26.69
CA GLU A 74 4.32 -31.66 25.67
C GLU A 74 2.94 -32.35 25.56
N ASP A 75 2.25 -32.55 26.69
CA ASP A 75 0.88 -33.10 26.72
C ASP A 75 -0.16 -32.16 26.07
N ILE A 76 -0.01 -30.84 26.26
CA ILE A 76 -0.86 -29.81 25.67
C ILE A 76 -0.63 -29.71 24.17
N ALA A 77 0.63 -29.72 23.72
CA ALA A 77 1.00 -29.73 22.32
C ALA A 77 0.40 -30.95 21.58
N ALA A 78 0.55 -32.13 22.17
CA ALA A 78 0.00 -33.36 21.62
C ALA A 78 -1.55 -33.35 21.58
N ALA A 79 -2.20 -32.79 22.60
CA ALA A 79 -3.66 -32.65 22.64
C ALA A 79 -4.19 -31.68 21.56
N LEU A 80 -3.53 -30.54 21.38
CA LEU A 80 -3.87 -29.55 20.35
C LEU A 80 -3.65 -30.11 18.94
N PHE A 81 -2.54 -30.80 18.72
CA PHE A 81 -2.26 -31.43 17.42
C PHE A 81 -3.34 -32.46 17.07
N ARG A 82 -3.71 -33.33 18.02
CA ARG A 82 -4.80 -34.31 17.83
C ARG A 82 -6.15 -33.65 17.55
N ALA A 83 -6.46 -32.53 18.22
CA ALA A 83 -7.70 -31.80 17.97
C ALA A 83 -7.74 -31.20 16.55
N GLY A 84 -6.63 -30.66 16.06
CA GLY A 84 -6.49 -30.20 14.67
C GLY A 84 -6.71 -31.32 13.65
N GLU A 85 -6.14 -32.49 13.90
CA GLU A 85 -6.32 -33.67 13.04
C GLU A 85 -7.75 -34.22 13.05
N VAL A 86 -8.45 -34.19 14.18
CA VAL A 86 -9.87 -34.58 14.23
C VAL A 86 -10.73 -33.67 13.36
N LEU A 87 -10.51 -32.35 13.43
CA LEU A 87 -11.22 -31.38 12.59
C LEU A 87 -10.85 -31.52 11.10
N ALA A 88 -9.59 -31.85 10.79
CA ALA A 88 -9.10 -32.09 9.43
C ALA A 88 -9.89 -33.17 8.69
N HIS A 89 -10.29 -34.21 9.42
CA HIS A 89 -11.02 -35.36 8.89
C HIS A 89 -12.54 -35.19 9.01
N GLY A 90 -13.03 -33.99 9.36
CA GLY A 90 -14.46 -33.70 9.55
C GLY A 90 -15.06 -34.31 10.83
N GLY A 91 -14.21 -34.73 11.77
CA GLY A 91 -14.62 -35.26 13.07
C GLY A 91 -14.94 -34.17 14.08
N GLN A 92 -15.50 -34.58 15.22
CA GLN A 92 -15.89 -33.66 16.29
C GLN A 92 -14.99 -33.78 17.52
N VAL A 93 -14.62 -32.64 18.12
CA VAL A 93 -13.79 -32.58 19.33
C VAL A 93 -14.68 -32.65 20.57
N ASP A 94 -14.36 -33.56 21.51
CA ASP A 94 -15.13 -33.77 22.73
C ASP A 94 -14.87 -32.68 23.79
N ARG A 95 -15.88 -32.37 24.60
CA ARG A 95 -15.86 -31.32 25.63
C ARG A 95 -15.11 -31.74 26.90
N THR A 96 -14.82 -33.03 27.06
CA THR A 96 -14.47 -33.65 28.34
C THR A 96 -12.97 -33.68 28.68
N GLY A 97 -12.11 -32.98 27.90
CA GLY A 97 -10.65 -33.00 28.10
C GLY A 97 -10.12 -31.82 28.91
N ASP A 98 -9.80 -32.08 30.18
CA ASP A 98 -9.18 -31.14 31.14
C ASP A 98 -7.89 -30.54 30.59
N VAL A 99 -7.95 -29.26 30.21
CA VAL A 99 -6.77 -28.39 30.09
C VAL A 99 -7.12 -27.14 30.85
N TYR A 100 -6.47 -26.95 32.00
CA TYR A 100 -6.65 -25.83 32.91
C TYR A 100 -6.48 -24.48 32.19
N MET A 101 -7.59 -23.83 31.85
CA MET A 101 -7.67 -22.38 31.72
C MET A 101 -8.56 -21.91 32.86
N ALA A 102 -8.07 -20.96 33.65
CA ALA A 102 -8.77 -20.43 34.81
C ALA A 102 -10.19 -19.99 34.43
N GLU A 103 -11.16 -20.34 35.28
CA GLU A 103 -12.61 -20.33 35.02
C GLU A 103 -13.27 -18.97 34.72
N ASP A 104 -12.50 -17.88 34.53
CA ASP A 104 -13.04 -16.51 34.56
C ASP A 104 -12.96 -15.72 33.23
N GLN A 105 -12.28 -16.19 32.17
CA GLN A 105 -12.16 -15.40 30.92
C GLN A 105 -12.19 -16.28 29.65
N SER A 106 -13.14 -15.98 28.74
CA SER A 106 -13.22 -16.62 27.43
C SER A 106 -12.17 -16.04 26.46
N PHE A 107 -11.87 -16.76 25.38
CA PHE A 107 -10.96 -16.28 24.33
C PHE A 107 -11.44 -14.97 23.66
N GLU A 108 -12.75 -14.78 23.53
CA GLU A 108 -13.35 -13.53 23.05
C GLU A 108 -13.08 -12.37 24.03
N ASP A 109 -13.10 -12.65 25.34
CA ASP A 109 -12.77 -11.67 26.38
C ASP A 109 -11.30 -11.29 26.33
N LEU A 110 -10.39 -12.25 26.08
CA LEU A 110 -8.96 -11.97 25.91
C LEU A 110 -8.69 -11.12 24.67
N ARG A 111 -9.36 -11.38 23.54
CA ARG A 111 -9.24 -10.59 22.31
C ARG A 111 -9.76 -9.16 22.52
N SER A 112 -10.91 -9.02 23.19
CA SER A 112 -11.50 -7.73 23.51
C SER A 112 -10.63 -6.93 24.48
N LEU A 113 -10.10 -7.58 25.51
CA LEU A 113 -9.16 -7.00 26.46
C LEU A 113 -7.85 -6.58 25.79
N TYR A 114 -7.34 -7.38 24.85
CA TYR A 114 -6.16 -7.03 24.07
C TYR A 114 -6.42 -5.78 23.21
N ALA A 115 -7.55 -5.73 22.50
CA ALA A 115 -7.93 -4.56 21.69
C ALA A 115 -8.08 -3.29 22.55
N GLU A 116 -8.70 -3.40 23.73
CA GLU A 116 -8.85 -2.28 24.67
C GLU A 116 -7.48 -1.80 25.19
N LYS A 117 -6.62 -2.73 25.62
CA LYS A 117 -5.26 -2.39 26.08
C LYS A 117 -4.43 -1.76 24.97
N LEU A 118 -4.55 -2.28 23.75
CA LEU A 118 -3.85 -1.74 22.59
C LEU A 118 -4.30 -0.30 22.29
N ALA A 119 -5.61 -0.05 22.24
CA ALA A 119 -6.16 1.28 22.04
C ALA A 119 -5.70 2.26 23.13
N ARG A 120 -5.65 1.82 24.38
CA ARG A 120 -5.12 2.62 25.50
C ARG A 120 -3.65 2.96 25.31
N VAL A 121 -2.81 1.98 24.94
CA VAL A 121 -1.38 2.22 24.69
C VAL A 121 -1.18 3.18 23.52
N GLN A 122 -1.91 2.99 22.42
CA GLN A 122 -1.88 3.91 21.28
C GLN A 122 -2.27 5.34 21.68
N GLY A 123 -3.32 5.50 22.50
CA GLY A 123 -3.71 6.80 23.06
C GLY A 123 -2.62 7.43 23.92
N MET A 124 -1.98 6.65 24.81
CA MET A 124 -0.86 7.13 25.62
C MET A 124 0.34 7.57 24.79
N ILE A 125 0.61 6.89 23.67
CA ILE A 125 1.66 7.25 22.72
C ILE A 125 1.29 8.57 22.01
N ALA A 126 0.05 8.72 21.54
CA ALA A 126 -0.40 9.93 20.86
C ALA A 126 -0.28 11.20 21.73
N GLU A 127 -0.40 11.08 23.06
CA GLU A 127 -0.20 12.19 24.01
C GLU A 127 1.27 12.56 24.26
N LYS A 128 2.23 11.77 23.76
CA LYS A 128 3.66 12.07 23.92
C LYS A 128 4.13 13.17 22.97
N PRO A 129 5.23 13.87 23.32
CA PRO A 129 5.87 14.78 22.40
C PRO A 129 6.27 14.08 21.10
N ASP A 130 6.15 14.79 19.97
CA ASP A 130 6.49 14.33 18.62
C ASP A 130 7.82 13.57 18.54
N ALA A 131 8.85 14.04 19.25
CA ALA A 131 10.18 13.44 19.24
C ALA A 131 10.27 12.09 20.00
N GLU A 132 9.38 11.83 20.95
CA GLU A 132 9.38 10.60 21.76
C GLU A 132 8.49 9.50 21.16
N ARG A 133 7.49 9.88 20.36
CA ARG A 133 6.50 8.98 19.79
C ARG A 133 7.09 7.85 18.94
N PRO A 134 8.01 8.09 17.99
CA PRO A 134 8.44 7.05 17.05
C PRO A 134 9.09 5.84 17.72
N VAL A 135 9.88 6.07 18.78
CA VAL A 135 10.51 4.98 19.55
C VAL A 135 9.46 4.11 20.25
N LEU A 136 8.38 4.71 20.77
CA LEU A 136 7.29 3.98 21.41
C LEU A 136 6.42 3.26 20.38
N GLU A 137 6.18 3.87 19.21
CA GLU A 137 5.46 3.26 18.09
C GLU A 137 6.23 2.03 17.56
N LYS A 138 7.56 2.12 17.43
CA LYS A 138 8.42 0.98 17.06
C LYS A 138 8.31 -0.17 18.05
N ARG A 139 8.41 0.12 19.36
CA ARG A 139 8.24 -0.90 20.40
C ARG A 139 6.85 -1.53 20.37
N LEU A 140 5.81 -0.75 20.09
CA LEU A 140 4.45 -1.27 19.98
C LEU A 140 4.34 -2.23 18.80
N ILE A 141 4.90 -1.87 17.65
CA ILE A 141 4.92 -2.73 16.46
C ILE A 141 5.71 -4.01 16.73
N GLU A 142 6.86 -3.95 17.41
CA GLU A 142 7.63 -5.13 17.81
C GLU A 142 6.80 -6.11 18.67
N ILE A 143 6.00 -5.58 19.61
CA ILE A 143 5.06 -6.38 20.41
C ILE A 143 3.95 -6.96 19.52
N GLN A 144 3.37 -6.17 18.61
CA GLN A 144 2.33 -6.62 17.69
C GLN A 144 2.82 -7.72 16.74
N THR A 145 4.09 -7.68 16.33
CA THR A 145 4.71 -8.74 15.52
C THR A 145 4.74 -10.08 16.26
N GLN A 146 4.99 -10.09 17.58
CA GLN A 146 4.96 -11.33 18.38
C GLN A 146 3.57 -11.97 18.42
N VAL A 147 2.52 -11.16 18.35
CA VAL A 147 1.12 -11.61 18.35
C VAL A 147 0.45 -11.49 16.99
N GLN A 148 1.21 -11.47 15.89
CA GLN A 148 0.69 -11.29 14.53
C GLN A 148 -0.42 -12.29 14.16
N HIS A 149 -0.34 -13.53 14.67
CA HIS A 149 -1.33 -14.59 14.45
C HIS A 149 -2.72 -14.26 15.04
N MET A 150 -2.78 -13.35 16.02
CA MET A 150 -4.04 -12.80 16.55
C MET A 150 -4.63 -11.68 15.66
N GLN A 151 -3.96 -11.35 14.55
CA GLN A 151 -4.34 -10.31 13.60
C GLN A 151 -4.59 -8.94 14.26
N PRO A 152 -3.60 -8.39 15.01
CA PRO A 152 -3.78 -7.12 15.75
C PRO A 152 -4.07 -5.91 14.84
N LEU A 153 -3.79 -6.00 13.54
CA LEU A 153 -4.06 -4.98 12.51
C LEU A 153 -5.12 -5.46 11.50
N GLY A 154 -5.88 -6.52 11.83
CA GLY A 154 -6.80 -7.18 10.91
C GLY A 154 -6.08 -7.75 9.69
N LEU A 155 -6.62 -7.51 8.50
CA LEU A 155 -6.04 -8.00 7.23
C LEU A 155 -4.63 -7.47 6.95
N ARG A 156 -4.23 -6.33 7.55
CA ARG A 156 -2.89 -5.76 7.39
C ARG A 156 -1.83 -6.43 8.25
N SER A 157 -2.18 -7.39 9.10
CA SER A 157 -1.20 -8.04 9.97
C SER A 157 -0.08 -8.78 9.21
N SER A 158 -0.22 -9.12 7.93
CA SER A 158 0.90 -9.64 7.12
C SER A 158 2.09 -8.66 7.07
N THR A 159 1.80 -7.36 7.01
CA THR A 159 2.80 -6.28 6.91
C THR A 159 3.72 -6.17 8.13
N LEU A 160 3.39 -6.83 9.24
CA LEU A 160 4.25 -6.92 10.44
C LEU A 160 5.50 -7.78 10.19
N SER A 161 5.45 -8.71 9.23
CA SER A 161 6.59 -9.55 8.82
C SER A 161 7.26 -9.11 7.53
N GLU A 162 6.61 -8.22 6.78
CA GLU A 162 7.15 -7.71 5.52
C GLU A 162 8.26 -6.68 5.81
N PRO A 163 9.39 -6.71 5.08
CA PRO A 163 10.41 -5.68 5.23
C PRO A 163 9.83 -4.31 4.87
N PRO A 164 10.37 -3.20 5.43
CA PRO A 164 10.01 -1.87 4.96
C PRO A 164 10.42 -1.70 3.50
N SER A 165 9.87 -0.68 2.84
CA SER A 165 10.17 -0.37 1.45
C SER A 165 11.68 -0.13 1.22
N GLU A 166 12.18 -0.41 0.02
CA GLU A 166 13.63 -0.31 -0.25
C GLU A 166 14.13 1.14 -0.31
N GLY A 167 13.24 2.08 -0.68
CA GLY A 167 13.55 3.50 -0.88
C GLY A 167 12.75 4.46 0.00
N GLY A 168 11.79 4.00 0.81
CA GLY A 168 10.96 4.91 1.58
C GLY A 168 11.75 5.77 2.56
N ILE A 169 11.28 7.00 2.77
CA ILE A 169 11.97 8.01 3.59
C ILE A 169 12.11 7.60 5.06
N TYR A 170 11.24 6.70 5.53
CA TYR A 170 11.26 6.18 6.89
C TYR A 170 11.79 4.76 7.00
N SER A 171 12.13 4.11 5.89
CA SER A 171 12.58 2.74 5.87
C SER A 171 13.93 2.60 6.57
N GLU A 172 14.01 1.74 7.59
CA GLU A 172 15.27 1.43 8.25
C GLU A 172 16.30 0.83 7.27
N ALA A 173 15.84 0.16 6.21
CA ALA A 173 16.70 -0.36 5.14
C ALA A 173 17.29 0.75 4.25
N ASN A 174 16.62 1.89 4.14
CA ASN A 174 17.10 3.04 3.35
C ASN A 174 17.96 4.01 4.18
N ILE A 175 17.80 4.05 5.50
CA ILE A 175 18.51 5.01 6.38
C ILE A 175 19.98 4.61 6.59
N ASP A 176 20.91 5.52 6.33
CA ASP A 176 22.32 5.36 6.67
C ASP A 176 22.55 5.65 8.17
N ALA A 177 22.68 4.56 8.94
CA ALA A 177 22.92 4.64 10.38
C ALA A 177 24.19 5.42 10.76
N SER A 178 25.18 5.50 9.86
CA SER A 178 26.43 6.22 10.10
C SER A 178 26.29 7.75 10.03
N GLN A 179 25.22 8.24 9.39
CA GLN A 179 24.99 9.66 9.14
C GLN A 179 23.87 10.26 10.00
N ARG A 180 23.38 9.53 11.02
CA ARG A 180 22.27 9.99 11.88
C ARG A 180 22.58 11.28 12.64
N GLU A 181 23.83 11.52 13.00
CA GLU A 181 24.23 12.76 13.71
C GLU A 181 23.94 14.02 12.89
N ARG A 182 23.90 13.93 11.56
CA ARG A 182 23.58 15.06 10.67
C ARG A 182 22.17 15.58 10.87
N LEU A 183 21.23 14.73 11.29
CA LEU A 183 19.85 15.13 11.57
C LEU A 183 19.73 16.13 12.73
N VAL A 184 20.79 16.25 13.54
CA VAL A 184 20.86 17.23 14.62
C VAL A 184 21.26 18.62 14.11
N GLU A 185 21.87 18.71 12.92
CA GLU A 185 22.40 19.95 12.37
C GLU A 185 21.29 20.99 12.12
N PRO A 186 21.45 22.24 12.63
CA PRO A 186 20.42 23.28 12.49
C PRO A 186 20.08 23.63 11.03
N ASP A 187 21.07 23.59 10.14
CA ASP A 187 20.89 23.89 8.73
C ASP A 187 20.02 22.84 8.03
N LEU A 188 20.32 21.55 8.24
CA LEU A 188 19.49 20.46 7.71
C LEU A 188 18.08 20.51 8.28
N ARG A 189 17.93 20.75 9.60
CA ARG A 189 16.61 20.91 10.22
C ARG A 189 15.79 22.06 9.62
N SER A 190 16.44 23.17 9.31
CA SER A 190 15.78 24.32 8.67
C SER A 190 15.34 23.99 7.24
N ARG A 191 16.13 23.21 6.50
CA ARG A 191 15.77 22.74 5.15
C ARG A 191 14.64 21.70 5.16
N ILE A 192 14.62 20.80 6.15
CA ILE A 192 13.51 19.87 6.38
C ILE A 192 12.24 20.66 6.71
N ASP A 193 12.32 21.66 7.60
CA ASP A 193 11.19 22.52 7.96
C ASP A 193 10.62 23.26 6.74
N ALA A 194 11.51 23.80 5.88
CA ALA A 194 11.10 24.42 4.62
C ALA A 194 10.40 23.43 3.66
N ALA A 195 10.85 22.17 3.59
CA ALA A 195 10.21 21.13 2.78
C ALA A 195 8.83 20.73 3.31
N LEU A 196 8.63 20.78 4.63
CA LEU A 196 7.36 20.49 5.29
C LEU A 196 6.40 21.69 5.33
N HIS A 197 6.83 22.86 4.84
CA HIS A 197 6.06 24.09 4.92
C HIS A 197 4.68 23.95 4.26
N GLY A 198 3.64 24.42 4.95
CA GLY A 198 2.26 24.32 4.48
C GLY A 198 1.64 22.92 4.65
N THR A 199 2.34 22.02 5.34
CA THR A 199 1.77 20.80 5.93
C THR A 199 1.63 20.97 7.44
N ARG A 200 0.92 20.04 8.11
CA ARG A 200 0.95 19.91 9.58
C ARG A 200 1.98 18.88 10.06
N ILE A 201 2.90 18.46 9.20
CA ILE A 201 3.93 17.49 9.54
C ILE A 201 5.06 18.24 10.27
N SER A 202 5.46 17.70 11.42
CA SER A 202 6.43 18.32 12.32
C SER A 202 7.85 17.90 11.97
N THR A 203 8.77 18.86 11.79
CA THR A 203 10.20 18.61 11.58
C THR A 203 10.79 17.70 12.66
N SER A 204 10.42 17.93 13.93
CA SER A 204 10.90 17.09 15.04
C SER A 204 10.43 15.65 14.94
N GLU A 205 9.20 15.44 14.47
CA GLU A 205 8.64 14.10 14.31
C GLU A 205 9.28 13.36 13.15
N VAL A 206 9.44 14.02 12.00
CA VAL A 206 10.11 13.45 10.81
C VAL A 206 11.53 13.02 11.15
N VAL A 207 12.29 13.90 11.82
CA VAL A 207 13.65 13.57 12.28
C VAL A 207 13.62 12.38 13.24
N ALA A 208 12.73 12.36 14.23
CA ALA A 208 12.66 11.25 15.17
C ALA A 208 12.25 9.92 14.51
N ARG A 209 11.40 9.93 13.48
CA ARG A 209 11.04 8.75 12.67
C ARG A 209 12.23 8.24 11.87
N ILE A 210 13.00 9.13 11.25
CA ILE A 210 14.23 8.77 10.51
C ILE A 210 15.30 8.22 11.46
N GLU A 211 15.51 8.85 12.63
CA GLU A 211 16.45 8.35 13.64
C GLU A 211 16.05 6.96 14.14
N THR A 212 14.75 6.73 14.30
CA THR A 212 14.18 5.47 14.79
C THR A 212 14.22 4.37 13.72
N GLY A 213 13.86 4.71 12.47
CA GLY A 213 13.72 3.79 11.34
C GLY A 213 12.56 2.80 11.48
N ALA A 214 11.73 2.68 10.44
CA ALA A 214 10.67 1.70 10.38
C ALA A 214 11.26 0.30 10.15
N SER A 215 11.03 -0.62 11.09
CA SER A 215 11.59 -1.98 11.04
C SER A 215 10.80 -2.95 10.15
N ASN A 216 9.57 -2.60 9.78
CA ASN A 216 8.70 -3.37 8.89
C ASN A 216 7.74 -2.46 8.12
N ALA A 217 7.08 -3.02 7.10
CA ALA A 217 6.11 -2.29 6.28
C ALA A 217 4.93 -1.74 7.10
N ALA A 218 4.51 -2.44 8.17
CA ALA A 218 3.40 -1.98 9.02
C ALA A 218 3.67 -0.62 9.66
N LEU A 219 4.86 -0.45 10.27
CA LEU A 219 5.24 0.81 10.92
C LEU A 219 5.42 1.94 9.91
N GLU A 220 6.06 1.64 8.78
CA GLU A 220 6.24 2.62 7.69
C GLU A 220 4.90 3.12 7.17
N HIS A 221 3.97 2.21 6.86
CA HIS A 221 2.62 2.57 6.42
C HIS A 221 1.85 3.37 7.47
N GLN A 222 2.05 3.08 8.77
CA GLN A 222 1.42 3.83 9.84
C GLN A 222 1.89 5.29 9.84
N TRP A 223 3.20 5.54 9.71
CA TRP A 223 3.74 6.89 9.65
C TRP A 223 3.31 7.64 8.39
N ILE A 224 3.31 6.98 7.23
CA ILE A 224 2.81 7.57 5.97
C ILE A 224 1.32 7.93 6.07
N ALA A 225 0.49 7.08 6.68
CA ALA A 225 -0.92 7.36 6.87
C ALA A 225 -1.19 8.53 7.83
N ASP A 226 -0.36 8.68 8.86
CA ASP A 226 -0.41 9.80 9.78
C ASP A 226 0.00 11.12 9.09
N ASP A 227 1.04 11.10 8.26
CA ASP A 227 1.43 12.26 7.44
C ASP A 227 0.35 12.66 6.44
N LEU A 228 -0.28 11.67 5.78
CA LEU A 228 -1.40 11.90 4.87
C LEU A 228 -2.57 12.59 5.58
N SER A 229 -2.85 12.20 6.82
CA SER A 229 -3.88 12.82 7.66
C SER A 229 -3.52 14.28 7.99
N LYS A 230 -2.26 14.55 8.33
CA LYS A 230 -1.76 15.92 8.59
C LYS A 230 -1.79 16.81 7.35
N VAL A 231 -1.49 16.27 6.17
CA VAL A 231 -1.62 16.98 4.89
C VAL A 231 -3.08 17.32 4.61
N ALA A 232 -3.99 16.35 4.80
CA ALA A 232 -5.41 16.57 4.60
C ALA A 232 -5.96 17.65 5.55
N GLU A 233 -5.58 17.62 6.82
CA GLU A 233 -5.94 18.63 7.81
C GLU A 233 -5.39 20.03 7.49
N ALA A 234 -4.17 20.12 6.93
CA ALA A 234 -3.57 21.39 6.52
C ALA A 234 -4.36 22.06 5.38
N ARG A 235 -5.02 21.25 4.56
CA ARG A 235 -5.70 21.66 3.32
C ARG A 235 -7.22 21.54 3.37
N ASP A 236 -7.79 21.20 4.53
CA ASP A 236 -9.22 20.98 4.74
C ASP A 236 -9.83 19.93 3.77
N LEU A 237 -9.07 18.85 3.53
CA LEU A 237 -9.42 17.77 2.62
C LEU A 237 -10.13 16.63 3.36
N ASN A 238 -11.22 16.10 2.79
CA ASN A 238 -11.90 14.95 3.36
C ASN A 238 -11.38 13.65 2.72
N LEU A 239 -10.57 12.89 3.46
CA LEU A 239 -10.00 11.61 3.00
C LEU A 239 -11.03 10.53 2.61
N GLU A 240 -12.31 10.68 2.98
CA GLU A 240 -13.39 9.79 2.50
C GLU A 240 -13.79 10.09 1.05
N ARG A 241 -13.49 11.30 0.54
CA ARG A 241 -13.72 11.66 -0.86
C ARG A 241 -12.51 11.28 -1.70
N ARG A 242 -12.75 10.53 -2.77
CA ARG A 242 -11.68 10.05 -3.66
C ARG A 242 -10.81 11.18 -4.22
N ALA A 243 -11.40 12.29 -4.65
CA ALA A 243 -10.66 13.44 -5.20
C ALA A 243 -9.77 14.11 -4.14
N ASP A 244 -10.30 14.35 -2.94
CA ASP A 244 -9.57 14.94 -1.82
C ASP A 244 -8.44 14.01 -1.34
N LEU A 245 -8.66 12.68 -1.32
CA LEU A 245 -7.65 11.68 -1.00
C LEU A 245 -6.51 11.66 -2.02
N GLU A 246 -6.85 11.70 -3.32
CA GLU A 246 -5.87 11.76 -4.41
C GLU A 246 -5.04 13.04 -4.31
N GLN A 247 -5.68 14.19 -4.08
CA GLN A 247 -4.98 15.45 -3.84
C GLN A 247 -4.07 15.42 -2.61
N ALA A 248 -4.51 14.84 -1.49
CA ALA A 248 -3.68 14.71 -0.30
C ALA A 248 -2.46 13.80 -0.54
N ARG A 249 -2.64 12.73 -1.33
CA ARG A 249 -1.54 11.83 -1.73
C ARG A 249 -0.53 12.53 -2.63
N ASP A 250 -0.99 13.29 -3.61
CA ASP A 250 -0.10 14.06 -4.50
C ASP A 250 0.76 15.04 -3.71
N ILE A 251 0.14 15.79 -2.79
CA ILE A 251 0.86 16.74 -1.92
C ILE A 251 1.86 16.00 -1.03
N LEU A 252 1.46 14.88 -0.41
CA LEU A 252 2.35 14.09 0.43
C LEU A 252 3.52 13.52 -0.36
N ASN A 253 3.26 13.01 -1.57
CA ASN A 253 4.28 12.50 -2.46
C ASN A 253 5.28 13.59 -2.86
N ASP A 254 4.79 14.77 -3.25
CA ASP A 254 5.65 15.91 -3.59
C ASP A 254 6.56 16.30 -2.40
N VAL A 255 6.02 16.29 -1.17
CA VAL A 255 6.80 16.53 0.06
C VAL A 255 7.83 15.42 0.31
N HIS A 256 7.44 14.15 0.16
CA HIS A 256 8.34 13.00 0.36
C HIS A 256 9.44 12.95 -0.69
N VAL A 257 9.20 13.36 -1.94
CA VAL A 257 10.22 13.51 -2.98
C VAL A 257 11.24 14.58 -2.57
N VAL A 258 10.78 15.77 -2.16
CA VAL A 258 11.68 16.85 -1.73
C VAL A 258 12.52 16.42 -0.52
N LEU A 259 11.91 15.79 0.47
CA LEU A 259 12.61 15.26 1.64
C LEU A 259 13.60 14.16 1.26
N GLY A 260 13.18 13.22 0.42
CA GLY A 260 14.00 12.11 -0.05
C GLY A 260 15.26 12.59 -0.76
N THR A 261 15.11 13.48 -1.74
CA THR A 261 16.24 14.08 -2.48
C THR A 261 17.15 14.90 -1.56
N LEU A 262 16.58 15.67 -0.61
CA LEU A 262 17.36 16.41 0.38
C LEU A 262 18.19 15.47 1.24
N LEU A 263 17.56 14.45 1.82
CA LEU A 263 18.20 13.53 2.76
C LEU A 263 19.21 12.60 2.09
N GLU A 264 18.99 12.21 0.83
CA GLU A 264 19.98 11.49 0.03
C GLU A 264 21.22 12.36 -0.26
N ARG A 265 21.05 13.62 -0.68
CA ARG A 265 22.16 14.56 -0.89
C ARG A 265 22.96 14.79 0.39
N GLU A 266 22.28 14.75 1.53
CA GLU A 266 22.88 14.83 2.85
C GLU A 266 23.31 13.45 3.39
N ASN A 267 23.40 12.42 2.54
CA ASN A 267 23.83 11.05 2.84
C ASN A 267 23.08 10.40 4.02
N VAL A 268 21.95 10.93 4.46
CA VAL A 268 21.12 10.36 5.53
C VAL A 268 20.34 9.17 5.00
N LEU A 269 19.90 9.23 3.74
CA LEU A 269 19.30 8.12 3.01
C LEU A 269 20.28 7.57 1.97
N ARG A 270 20.20 6.25 1.72
CA ARG A 270 20.95 5.56 0.67
C ARG A 270 20.38 5.82 -0.72
N ARG A 271 19.07 6.04 -0.79
CA ARG A 271 18.30 6.40 -1.98
C ARG A 271 17.27 7.46 -1.61
N ASP A 272 16.97 8.35 -2.54
CA ASP A 272 15.95 9.38 -2.36
C ASP A 272 14.51 8.84 -2.29
N GLY A 273 14.29 7.56 -2.61
CA GLY A 273 12.95 6.98 -2.58
C GLY A 273 12.05 7.41 -3.71
N VAL A 274 12.58 8.21 -4.64
CA VAL A 274 11.98 8.40 -5.95
C VAL A 274 12.17 7.07 -6.66
N MET A 275 11.19 6.18 -6.52
CA MET A 275 11.00 5.17 -7.54
C MET A 275 10.88 5.95 -8.84
N GLU A 276 11.76 5.72 -9.81
CA GLU A 276 11.41 6.01 -11.19
C GLU A 276 10.17 5.15 -11.48
N GLU A 277 8.99 5.64 -11.08
CA GLU A 277 7.74 5.31 -11.74
C GLU A 277 8.09 5.33 -13.23
N GLU A 278 7.80 4.25 -13.96
CA GLU A 278 7.92 4.10 -15.42
C GLU A 278 8.47 5.37 -16.08
N PRO A 279 9.75 5.39 -16.51
CA PRO A 279 10.46 6.63 -16.85
C PRO A 279 9.55 7.55 -17.64
N ILE A 280 9.30 8.79 -17.19
CA ILE A 280 8.23 9.74 -17.61
C ILE A 280 7.69 9.53 -19.04
N SER A 281 8.57 9.26 -20.00
CA SER A 281 8.27 8.80 -21.36
C SER A 281 7.42 7.52 -21.54
N GLU A 282 7.16 6.75 -20.49
CA GLU A 282 6.37 5.51 -20.46
C GLU A 282 4.99 5.72 -19.84
N ARG A 283 4.88 6.65 -18.88
CA ARG A 283 3.62 7.01 -18.20
C ARG A 283 2.62 7.70 -19.13
N PHE A 284 3.11 8.59 -19.97
CA PHE A 284 2.31 9.31 -20.97
C PHE A 284 3.14 9.58 -22.21
N HIS A 285 2.48 9.97 -23.31
CA HIS A 285 3.16 10.26 -24.58
C HIS A 285 3.98 11.55 -24.46
N TYR A 286 5.25 11.40 -24.09
CA TYR A 286 6.13 12.52 -23.80
C TYR A 286 6.65 13.20 -25.07
N HIS A 287 6.64 14.54 -25.06
CA HIS A 287 7.34 15.33 -26.07
C HIS A 287 7.96 16.57 -25.42
N ARG A 288 9.29 16.71 -25.50
CA ARG A 288 10.07 17.76 -24.82
C ARG A 288 9.54 19.17 -25.05
N ASP A 289 9.27 19.53 -26.31
CA ASP A 289 8.79 20.89 -26.62
C ASP A 289 7.35 21.14 -26.16
N ALA A 290 6.55 20.08 -26.00
CA ALA A 290 5.20 20.20 -25.47
C ALA A 290 5.24 20.45 -23.96
N VAL A 291 6.13 19.75 -23.24
CA VAL A 291 6.39 20.01 -21.81
C VAL A 291 6.92 21.42 -21.62
N ARG A 292 7.93 21.85 -22.38
CA ARG A 292 8.43 23.23 -22.31
C ARG A 292 7.36 24.29 -22.56
N ALA A 293 6.46 24.05 -23.51
CA ALA A 293 5.35 24.95 -23.76
C ALA A 293 4.38 24.99 -22.56
N MET A 294 4.07 23.84 -21.96
CA MET A 294 3.23 23.74 -20.79
C MET A 294 3.88 24.37 -19.55
N GLU A 295 5.17 24.17 -19.32
CA GLU A 295 5.92 24.88 -18.28
C GLU A 295 5.80 26.41 -18.45
N GLY A 296 5.82 26.90 -19.70
CA GLY A 296 5.57 28.31 -20.01
C GLY A 296 4.20 28.78 -19.52
N THR A 297 3.16 27.98 -19.73
CA THR A 297 1.80 28.20 -19.21
C THR A 297 1.78 28.19 -17.68
N ILE A 298 2.38 27.18 -17.05
CA ILE A 298 2.46 27.08 -15.57
C ILE A 298 3.18 28.29 -14.97
N ARG A 299 4.31 28.73 -15.56
CA ARG A 299 5.01 29.95 -15.11
C ARG A 299 4.15 31.20 -15.28
N GLN A 300 3.25 31.27 -16.27
CA GLN A 300 2.32 32.39 -16.41
C GLN A 300 1.22 32.35 -15.35
N GLU A 301 0.67 31.17 -15.06
CA GLU A 301 -0.33 30.97 -14.00
C GLU A 301 0.26 31.33 -12.62
N MET A 302 1.46 30.87 -12.30
CA MET A 302 2.14 31.22 -11.04
C MET A 302 2.36 32.73 -10.90
N ARG A 303 2.66 33.45 -11.99
CA ARG A 303 2.74 34.93 -11.97
C ARG A 303 1.38 35.57 -11.75
N ALA A 304 0.32 35.03 -12.35
CA ALA A 304 -1.04 35.49 -12.13
C ALA A 304 -1.47 35.30 -10.67
N ASP A 305 -0.96 34.25 -10.01
CA ASP A 305 -1.15 33.97 -8.58
C ASP A 305 -0.25 34.81 -7.66
N GLY A 306 0.52 35.76 -8.21
CA GLY A 306 1.29 36.74 -7.46
C GLY A 306 2.74 36.38 -7.16
N LEU A 307 3.27 35.28 -7.71
CA LEU A 307 4.68 34.91 -7.54
C LEU A 307 5.60 35.79 -8.41
N THR A 308 6.76 36.15 -7.86
CA THR A 308 7.82 36.85 -8.60
C THR A 308 8.62 35.88 -9.47
N ALA A 309 9.34 36.41 -10.47
CA ALA A 309 10.18 35.59 -11.35
C ALA A 309 11.23 34.77 -10.58
N GLN A 310 11.87 35.36 -9.57
CA GLN A 310 12.86 34.66 -8.74
C GLN A 310 12.22 33.50 -7.95
N GLN A 311 11.06 33.72 -7.34
CA GLN A 311 10.34 32.66 -6.62
C GLN A 311 9.91 31.51 -7.52
N ILE A 312 9.64 31.78 -8.80
CA ILE A 312 9.31 30.75 -9.80
C ILE A 312 10.57 29.99 -10.21
N GLU A 313 11.71 30.66 -10.40
CA GLU A 313 12.99 30.02 -10.68
C GLU A 313 13.47 29.14 -9.52
N ASP A 314 13.31 29.60 -8.29
CA ASP A 314 13.62 28.82 -7.08
C ASP A 314 12.73 27.56 -6.95
N ARG A 315 11.63 27.50 -7.73
CA ARG A 315 10.63 26.42 -7.79
C ARG A 315 10.57 25.79 -9.17
N ASP A 316 11.65 25.81 -9.94
CA ASP A 316 11.67 25.30 -11.32
C ASP A 316 11.25 23.82 -11.42
N TRP A 317 11.61 23.02 -10.41
CA TRP A 317 11.18 21.62 -10.32
C TRP A 317 9.64 21.50 -10.23
N GLU A 318 8.97 22.38 -9.48
CA GLU A 318 7.50 22.37 -9.35
C GLU A 318 6.85 22.76 -10.67
N VAL A 319 7.47 23.66 -11.44
CA VAL A 319 7.00 24.02 -12.77
C VAL A 319 7.02 22.81 -13.70
N VAL A 320 8.12 22.06 -13.71
CA VAL A 320 8.28 20.85 -14.54
C VAL A 320 7.26 19.79 -14.11
N SER A 321 7.19 19.46 -12.81
CA SER A 321 6.26 18.45 -12.30
C SER A 321 4.79 18.80 -12.56
N ARG A 322 4.39 20.07 -12.38
CA ARG A 322 3.02 20.53 -12.70
C ARG A 322 2.74 20.45 -14.19
N ALA A 323 3.71 20.77 -15.04
CA ALA A 323 3.55 20.69 -16.49
C ALA A 323 3.35 19.25 -16.95
N GLU A 324 4.15 18.32 -16.44
CA GLU A 324 4.05 16.88 -16.75
C GLU A 324 2.74 16.29 -16.23
N ARG A 325 2.37 16.55 -14.97
CA ARG A 325 1.11 16.07 -14.37
C ARG A 325 -0.12 16.60 -15.12
N ARG A 326 -0.10 17.86 -15.56
CA ARG A 326 -1.19 18.44 -16.35
C ARG A 326 -1.29 17.81 -17.73
N ILE A 327 -0.16 17.63 -18.42
CA ILE A 327 -0.14 16.94 -19.71
C ILE A 327 -0.66 15.51 -19.55
N GLU A 328 -0.17 14.76 -18.57
CA GLU A 328 -0.61 13.39 -18.33
C GLU A 328 -2.11 13.32 -18.07
N THR A 329 -2.66 14.22 -17.26
CA THR A 329 -4.10 14.29 -16.96
C THR A 329 -4.92 14.61 -18.21
N GLU A 330 -4.50 15.59 -19.01
CA GLU A 330 -5.16 15.98 -20.26
C GLU A 330 -5.11 14.85 -21.30
N GLN A 331 -3.96 14.16 -21.42
CA GLN A 331 -3.80 13.00 -22.32
C GLN A 331 -4.69 11.85 -21.88
N ARG A 332 -4.67 11.48 -20.60
CA ARG A 332 -5.46 10.36 -20.06
C ARG A 332 -6.96 10.58 -20.29
N ALA A 333 -7.46 11.78 -19.98
CA ALA A 333 -8.85 12.13 -20.20
C ALA A 333 -9.26 12.03 -21.68
N TYR A 334 -8.37 12.42 -22.59
CA TYR A 334 -8.62 12.31 -24.03
C TYR A 334 -8.60 10.85 -24.51
N LEU A 335 -7.61 10.07 -24.08
CA LEU A 335 -7.39 8.68 -24.50
C LEU A 335 -8.45 7.72 -23.96
N GLU A 336 -9.02 8.00 -22.77
CA GLU A 336 -10.18 7.25 -22.26
C GLU A 336 -11.39 7.30 -23.21
N ALA A 337 -11.56 8.39 -23.95
CA ALA A 337 -12.60 8.55 -24.96
C ALA A 337 -12.21 7.99 -26.35
N HIS A 338 -10.95 7.65 -26.57
CA HIS A 338 -10.38 7.22 -27.85
C HIS A 338 -9.58 5.92 -27.71
N PRO A 339 -10.26 4.78 -27.47
CA PRO A 339 -9.60 3.49 -27.19
C PRO A 339 -8.89 2.88 -28.41
N ASP A 340 -9.09 3.46 -29.59
CA ASP A 340 -8.37 3.14 -30.83
C ASP A 340 -6.94 3.67 -30.86
N LEU A 341 -6.63 4.67 -30.04
CA LEU A 341 -5.28 5.21 -29.88
C LEU A 341 -4.49 4.40 -28.85
N LEU A 342 -3.16 4.42 -28.99
CA LEU A 342 -2.27 3.86 -27.97
C LEU A 342 -2.47 4.61 -26.65
N ALA A 343 -2.77 3.88 -25.57
CA ALA A 343 -3.13 4.49 -24.28
C ALA A 343 -1.89 4.98 -23.51
N ARG A 344 -0.81 4.20 -23.53
CA ARG A 344 0.49 4.58 -22.93
C ARG A 344 1.65 4.06 -23.77
N PRO A 345 2.80 4.77 -23.78
CA PRO A 345 4.00 4.24 -24.41
C PRO A 345 4.49 2.91 -23.79
N GLY A 346 4.35 2.75 -22.47
CA GLY A 346 4.71 1.52 -21.73
C GLY A 346 3.98 0.26 -22.22
N ASP A 347 2.83 0.40 -22.88
CA ASP A 347 2.08 -0.73 -23.45
C ASP A 347 2.82 -1.40 -24.62
N VAL A 348 3.83 -0.74 -25.20
CA VAL A 348 4.58 -1.24 -26.38
C VAL A 348 6.09 -1.13 -26.22
N ILE A 349 6.59 -0.17 -25.45
CA ILE A 349 8.03 0.04 -25.23
C ILE A 349 8.33 0.02 -23.73
N ASP A 350 9.29 -0.81 -23.33
CA ASP A 350 9.91 -0.80 -22.01
C ASP A 350 11.31 -0.20 -22.11
N ARG A 351 11.52 0.84 -21.32
CA ARG A 351 12.73 1.67 -21.15
C ARG A 351 13.13 1.74 -19.67
N SER A 352 12.61 0.84 -18.83
CA SER A 352 12.98 0.70 -17.42
C SER A 352 14.47 0.38 -17.23
N GLU A 353 15.12 -0.19 -18.23
CA GLU A 353 16.57 -0.33 -18.30
C GLU A 353 17.22 0.90 -18.97
N PRO A 354 18.12 1.64 -18.30
CA PRO A 354 18.84 2.74 -18.90
C PRO A 354 19.57 2.32 -20.18
N TYR A 355 19.41 3.13 -21.24
CA TYR A 355 20.04 2.92 -22.56
C TYR A 355 19.57 1.68 -23.34
N ARG A 356 18.46 1.05 -22.92
CA ARG A 356 17.81 -0.04 -23.65
C ARG A 356 16.34 0.25 -23.83
N GLU A 357 15.88 0.19 -25.07
CA GLU A 357 14.46 0.18 -25.39
C GLU A 357 14.10 -1.21 -25.90
N THR A 358 13.12 -1.85 -25.28
CA THR A 358 12.64 -3.17 -25.66
C THR A 358 11.16 -3.11 -26.01
N ILE A 359 10.76 -3.81 -27.08
CA ILE A 359 9.35 -3.89 -27.46
C ILE A 359 8.68 -4.95 -26.59
N THR A 360 7.72 -4.53 -25.76
CA THR A 360 6.97 -5.41 -24.83
C THR A 360 5.82 -6.12 -25.52
N ASP A 361 5.17 -5.47 -26.50
CA ASP A 361 4.09 -6.04 -27.32
C ASP A 361 4.44 -5.97 -28.81
N ALA A 362 4.95 -7.08 -29.34
CA ALA A 362 5.32 -7.20 -30.75
C ALA A 362 4.13 -7.10 -31.71
N ALA A 363 2.93 -7.53 -31.29
CA ALA A 363 1.74 -7.47 -32.13
C ALA A 363 1.29 -6.02 -32.30
N ARG A 364 1.24 -5.28 -31.19
CA ARG A 364 0.91 -3.86 -31.20
C ARG A 364 1.97 -3.03 -31.93
N ALA A 365 3.26 -3.32 -31.72
CA ALA A 365 4.33 -2.67 -32.47
C ALA A 365 4.17 -2.86 -33.99
N SER A 366 3.81 -4.08 -34.43
CA SER A 366 3.56 -4.39 -35.83
C SER A 366 2.34 -3.67 -36.42
N GLU A 367 1.34 -3.36 -35.59
CA GLU A 367 0.20 -2.51 -36.00
C GLU A 367 0.65 -1.06 -36.21
N ILE A 368 1.42 -0.53 -35.27
CA ILE A 368 1.99 0.82 -35.34
C ILE A 368 2.88 0.98 -36.57
N THR A 369 3.76 0.01 -36.86
CA THR A 369 4.60 0.04 -38.07
C THR A 369 3.76 0.11 -39.34
N ARG A 370 2.71 -0.70 -39.47
CA ARG A 370 1.80 -0.68 -40.63
C ARG A 370 1.02 0.63 -40.74
N GLU A 371 0.69 1.26 -39.62
CA GLU A 371 0.05 2.57 -39.59
C GLU A 371 1.03 3.66 -40.05
N VAL A 372 2.26 3.67 -39.51
CA VAL A 372 3.32 4.60 -39.93
C VAL A 372 3.62 4.47 -41.41
N ASP A 373 3.76 3.25 -41.95
CA ASP A 373 4.02 3.03 -43.38
C ASP A 373 2.93 3.66 -44.26
N ARG A 374 1.66 3.52 -43.87
CA ARG A 374 0.53 4.16 -44.57
C ARG A 374 0.57 5.69 -44.47
N ILE A 375 0.90 6.23 -43.30
CA ILE A 375 1.00 7.69 -43.10
C ILE A 375 2.15 8.29 -43.92
N MET A 376 3.23 7.54 -44.07
CA MET A 376 4.42 7.94 -44.83
C MET A 376 4.24 7.75 -46.34
N GLU A 377 3.24 7.00 -46.78
CA GLU A 377 2.94 6.79 -48.20
C GLU A 377 2.67 8.12 -48.92
N GLY A 378 3.53 8.45 -49.90
CA GLY A 378 3.42 9.70 -50.67
C GLY A 378 3.97 10.96 -49.99
N ARG A 379 4.56 10.85 -48.78
CA ARG A 379 5.28 11.95 -48.13
C ARG A 379 6.73 12.04 -48.65
N ASP A 380 7.33 13.23 -48.50
CA ASP A 380 8.76 13.41 -48.82
C ASP A 380 9.62 12.55 -47.88
N VAL A 381 10.61 11.87 -48.45
CA VAL A 381 11.53 10.95 -47.73
C VAL A 381 12.26 11.63 -46.56
N ARG A 382 12.41 12.96 -46.60
CA ARG A 382 13.04 13.75 -45.53
C ARG A 382 12.08 14.11 -44.39
N THR A 383 10.79 13.82 -44.51
CA THR A 383 9.81 14.09 -43.47
C THR A 383 10.06 13.15 -42.29
N PRO A 384 10.38 13.64 -41.09
CA PRO A 384 10.57 12.75 -39.94
C PRO A 384 9.25 12.10 -39.55
N VAL A 385 9.28 10.80 -39.23
CA VAL A 385 8.11 9.98 -38.87
C VAL A 385 7.26 10.67 -37.79
N ALA A 386 7.90 11.18 -36.73
CA ALA A 386 7.19 11.84 -35.64
C ALA A 386 6.33 13.03 -36.09
N TYR A 387 6.83 13.85 -37.03
CA TYR A 387 6.07 14.98 -37.59
C TYR A 387 4.95 14.50 -38.51
N ALA A 388 5.22 13.50 -39.35
CA ALA A 388 4.21 12.96 -40.25
C ALA A 388 3.02 12.36 -39.49
N VAL A 389 3.29 11.58 -38.45
CA VAL A 389 2.28 11.00 -37.56
C VAL A 389 1.55 12.10 -36.79
N THR A 390 2.26 13.10 -36.26
CA THR A 390 1.63 14.25 -35.58
C THR A 390 0.62 14.96 -36.48
N ASP A 391 1.00 15.25 -37.73
CA ASP A 391 0.14 15.95 -38.69
C ASP A 391 -1.07 15.10 -39.08
N ASP A 392 -0.87 13.80 -39.30
CA ASP A 392 -1.95 12.87 -39.62
C ASP A 392 -2.97 12.73 -38.48
N LEU A 393 -2.48 12.56 -37.24
CA LEU A 393 -3.34 12.48 -36.05
C LEU A 393 -4.14 13.76 -35.85
N ARG A 394 -3.55 14.95 -36.06
CA ARG A 394 -4.29 16.22 -35.99
C ARG A 394 -5.36 16.35 -37.08
N ALA A 395 -5.12 15.77 -38.25
CA ALA A 395 -6.10 15.78 -39.34
C ALA A 395 -7.27 14.81 -39.04
N ARG A 396 -6.98 13.64 -38.46
CA ARG A 396 -8.00 12.64 -38.08
C ARG A 396 -8.80 13.04 -36.84
N TYR A 397 -8.15 13.68 -35.88
CA TYR A 397 -8.72 14.08 -34.61
C TYR A 397 -8.51 15.59 -34.37
N PRO A 398 -9.38 16.45 -34.93
CA PRO A 398 -9.19 17.91 -34.90
C PRO A 398 -9.21 18.53 -33.51
N ASP A 399 -9.82 17.86 -32.53
CA ASP A 399 -9.93 18.26 -31.12
C ASP A 399 -8.81 17.67 -30.24
N MET A 400 -7.91 16.85 -30.81
CA MET A 400 -6.79 16.26 -30.08
C MET A 400 -5.87 17.35 -29.50
N PRO A 401 -5.54 17.29 -28.20
CA PRO A 401 -4.59 18.20 -27.60
C PRO A 401 -3.26 18.20 -28.35
N SER A 402 -2.72 19.38 -28.62
CA SER A 402 -1.51 19.53 -29.42
C SER A 402 -0.28 18.82 -28.83
N HIS A 403 -0.23 18.68 -27.50
CA HIS A 403 0.82 17.95 -26.79
C HIS A 403 0.67 16.43 -26.97
N LEU A 404 -0.57 15.91 -27.01
CA LEU A 404 -0.86 14.50 -27.22
C LEU A 404 -0.48 14.07 -28.65
N ALA A 405 -0.88 14.84 -29.66
CA ALA A 405 -0.53 14.54 -31.05
C ALA A 405 0.99 14.44 -31.26
N ARG A 406 1.75 15.37 -30.67
CA ARG A 406 3.22 15.37 -30.72
C ARG A 406 3.83 14.22 -29.94
N GLY A 407 3.26 13.93 -28.77
CA GLY A 407 3.64 12.78 -27.94
C GLY A 407 3.47 11.47 -28.70
N LEU A 408 2.27 11.21 -29.24
CA LEU A 408 1.96 10.01 -30.02
C LEU A 408 2.88 9.91 -31.24
N GLY A 409 3.13 11.02 -31.94
CA GLY A 409 4.12 11.04 -33.02
C GLY A 409 5.52 10.60 -32.57
N ALA A 410 5.99 11.09 -31.43
CA ALA A 410 7.28 10.67 -30.87
C ALA A 410 7.29 9.20 -30.42
N THR A 411 6.21 8.72 -29.79
CA THR A 411 6.06 7.31 -29.40
C THR A 411 6.07 6.41 -30.62
N TYR A 412 5.29 6.73 -31.65
CA TYR A 412 5.22 5.93 -32.88
C TYR A 412 6.58 5.89 -33.58
N ALA A 413 7.30 7.01 -33.65
CA ALA A 413 8.64 7.07 -34.21
C ALA A 413 9.71 6.32 -33.39
N ALA A 414 9.44 5.99 -32.12
CA ALA A 414 10.32 5.16 -31.31
C ALA A 414 10.04 3.65 -31.44
N VAL A 415 8.83 3.29 -31.89
CA VAL A 415 8.44 1.90 -32.12
C VAL A 415 9.02 1.35 -33.44
N VAL A 416 9.13 2.19 -34.47
CA VAL A 416 9.71 1.89 -35.80
C VAL A 416 11.15 2.35 -35.93
#